data_AF-A0A935SK85-F1
#
_entry.id   AF-A0A935SK85-F1
#
_cell.length_a   1.000
_cell.length_b   1.000
_cell.length_c   1.000
_cell.angle_alpha   90.00
_cell.angle_beta   90.00
_cell.angle_gamma   90.00
#
_symmetry.space_group_name_H-M   'P 1'
#
loop_
_entity.id
_entity.type
_entity.pdbx_description
1 polymer ?
#
loop_
_entity_poly.entity_id
_entity_poly.type
_entity_poly.pdbx_seq_one_letter_code
_entity_poly.pdbx_strand_id
1 'polypeptide(L)'
;MKELSQWLKNLNIVVNETIFCMEATGLYCFTLTNFLAINTIDIWVEHASRIKKSTALERGKNDKIDSKRIATYCSKNLDRIRLWKPMDATVDKIKHLASLRERLVETQKRLLTPIGEFEDVGNKEMATLIRKTIKNQLKQLIKI
;
A
#
# COMPACT_ATOMS: atom_id res chain seq x y z
N MET A 1 -2.91 -15.67 11.25
CA MET A 1 -4.39 -15.59 11.32
C MET A 1 -5.00 -16.40 12.45
N LYS A 2 -4.56 -17.65 12.73
CA LYS A 2 -5.06 -18.44 13.88
C LYS A 2 -4.94 -17.71 15.23
N GLU A 3 -3.79 -17.06 15.47
CA GLU A 3 -3.57 -16.25 16.67
C GLU A 3 -4.53 -15.07 16.78
N LEU A 4 -4.80 -14.38 15.66
CA LEU A 4 -5.76 -13.28 15.62
C LEU A 4 -7.17 -13.78 15.99
N SER A 5 -7.61 -14.90 15.42
CA SER A 5 -8.90 -15.49 15.77
C SER A 5 -9.00 -15.83 17.25
N GLN A 6 -7.93 -16.41 17.83
CA GLN A 6 -7.91 -16.72 19.26
C GLN A 6 -7.95 -15.45 20.11
N TRP A 7 -7.21 -14.42 19.70
CA TRP A 7 -7.20 -13.13 20.38
C TRP A 7 -8.58 -12.45 20.36
N LEU A 8 -9.27 -12.45 19.20
CA LEU A 8 -10.63 -11.91 19.08
C LEU A 8 -11.64 -12.67 19.96
N LYS A 9 -11.52 -14.00 20.04
CA LYS A 9 -12.34 -14.83 20.93
C LYS A 9 -12.10 -14.50 22.40
N ASN A 10 -10.83 -14.37 22.80
CA ASN A 10 -10.48 -14.03 24.18
C ASN A 10 -10.99 -12.65 24.60
N LEU A 11 -11.16 -11.73 23.65
CA LEU A 11 -11.74 -10.40 23.88
C LEU A 11 -13.28 -10.39 23.88
N ASN A 12 -13.94 -11.53 23.68
CA ASN A 12 -15.40 -11.66 23.59
C ASN A 12 -16.04 -10.70 22.57
N ILE A 13 -15.36 -10.46 21.44
CA ILE A 13 -15.84 -9.53 20.42
C ILE A 13 -17.01 -10.16 19.66
N VAL A 14 -18.16 -9.48 19.67
CA VAL A 14 -19.31 -9.82 18.83
C VAL A 14 -19.03 -9.29 17.43
N VAL A 15 -18.65 -10.21 16.54
CA VAL A 15 -18.20 -9.90 15.17
C VAL A 15 -19.24 -9.10 14.38
N ASN A 16 -20.53 -9.42 14.52
CA ASN A 16 -21.63 -8.75 13.80
C ASN A 16 -21.91 -7.32 14.29
N GLU A 17 -21.33 -6.93 15.42
CA GLU A 17 -21.47 -5.59 16.02
C GLU A 17 -20.14 -4.81 15.96
N THR A 18 -19.14 -5.35 15.28
CA THR A 18 -17.78 -4.80 15.28
C THR A 18 -17.32 -4.48 13.87
N ILE A 19 -16.89 -3.24 13.67
CA ILE A 19 -16.24 -2.80 12.43
C ILE A 19 -14.73 -2.74 12.66
N PHE A 20 -13.98 -3.43 11.80
CA PHE A 20 -12.52 -3.39 11.81
C PHE A 20 -12.01 -2.25 10.93
N CYS A 21 -11.48 -1.21 11.58
CA CYS A 21 -10.91 -0.07 10.89
C CYS A 21 -9.40 -0.18 10.71
N MET A 22 -8.91 0.22 9.54
CA MET A 22 -7.47 0.31 9.26
C MET A 22 -7.14 1.38 8.22
N GLU A 23 -5.90 1.85 8.25
CA GLU A 23 -5.34 2.69 7.19
C GLU A 23 -5.06 1.86 5.92
N ALA A 24 -5.33 2.44 4.76
CA ALA A 24 -4.95 1.88 3.47
C ALA A 24 -3.41 1.87 3.32
N THR A 25 -2.79 0.75 3.68
CA THR A 25 -1.32 0.53 3.58
C THR A 25 -0.92 -0.28 2.34
N GLY A 26 -1.82 -0.47 1.39
CA GLY A 26 -1.55 -1.24 0.16
C GLY A 26 -1.46 -2.74 0.43
N LEU A 27 -0.40 -3.40 -0.06
CA LEU A 27 -0.23 -4.85 0.08
C LEU A 27 -0.18 -5.32 1.54
N TYR A 28 0.21 -4.47 2.48
CA TYR A 28 0.33 -4.84 3.90
C TYR A 28 -1.04 -5.15 4.55
N CYS A 29 -2.11 -4.48 4.13
CA CYS A 29 -3.45 -4.77 4.64
C CYS A 29 -4.16 -5.90 3.87
N PHE A 30 -3.60 -6.38 2.74
CA PHE A 30 -4.26 -7.36 1.86
C PHE A 30 -4.61 -8.67 2.57
N THR A 31 -3.65 -9.29 3.26
CA THR A 31 -3.87 -10.56 3.95
C THR A 31 -4.92 -10.43 5.06
N LEU A 32 -4.90 -9.31 5.80
CA LEU A 32 -5.84 -9.06 6.89
C LEU A 32 -7.25 -8.82 6.35
N THR A 33 -7.39 -7.95 5.35
CA THR A 33 -8.69 -7.62 4.74
C THR A 33 -9.34 -8.84 4.10
N ASN A 34 -8.58 -9.67 3.38
CA ASN A 34 -9.11 -10.93 2.82
C ASN A 34 -9.57 -11.90 3.91
N PHE A 35 -8.76 -12.08 4.96
CA PHE A 35 -9.15 -12.96 6.06
C PHE A 35 -10.44 -12.49 6.75
N LEU A 36 -10.53 -11.20 7.08
CA LEU A 36 -11.72 -10.63 7.73
C LEU A 36 -12.95 -10.76 6.82
N ALA A 37 -12.81 -10.52 5.51
CA ALA A 37 -13.92 -10.62 4.57
C ALA A 37 -14.40 -12.07 4.38
N ILE A 38 -13.50 -13.05 4.34
CA ILE A 38 -13.86 -14.48 4.30
C ILE A 38 -14.66 -14.90 5.54
N ASN A 39 -14.39 -14.28 6.69
CA ASN A 39 -15.12 -14.50 7.93
C ASN A 39 -16.33 -13.56 8.10
N THR A 40 -16.79 -12.94 7.00
CA THR A 40 -17.96 -12.03 6.97
C THR A 40 -17.90 -10.91 8.01
N ILE A 41 -16.70 -10.40 8.28
CA ILE A 41 -16.46 -9.32 9.23
C ILE A 41 -16.47 -7.99 8.48
N ASP A 42 -17.17 -7.00 9.03
CA ASP A 42 -17.20 -5.65 8.46
C ASP A 42 -15.85 -4.94 8.60
N ILE A 43 -15.35 -4.42 7.49
CA ILE A 43 -14.05 -3.78 7.39
C ILE A 43 -14.23 -2.36 6.85
N TRP A 44 -13.53 -1.41 7.44
CA TRP A 44 -13.40 -0.07 6.90
C TRP A 44 -11.93 0.27 6.67
N VAL A 45 -11.55 0.33 5.39
CA VAL A 45 -10.22 0.76 4.96
C VAL A 45 -10.29 2.23 4.56
N GLU A 46 -9.57 3.10 5.28
CA GLU A 46 -9.58 4.55 5.05
C GLU A 46 -8.23 5.07 4.57
N HIS A 47 -8.26 6.12 3.75
CA HIS A 47 -7.04 6.79 3.31
C HIS A 47 -6.31 7.48 4.46
N ALA A 48 -4.99 7.25 4.54
CA ALA A 48 -4.07 7.89 5.48
C ALA A 48 -4.25 9.41 5.60
N SER A 49 -4.45 10.08 4.47
CA SER A 49 -4.60 11.54 4.40
C SER A 49 -5.88 12.03 5.06
N ARG A 50 -6.97 11.24 5.03
CA ARG A 50 -8.23 11.58 5.69
C ARG A 50 -8.11 11.46 7.21
N ILE A 51 -7.57 10.33 7.68
CA ILE A 51 -7.30 10.09 9.10
C ILE A 51 -6.37 11.19 9.66
N LYS A 52 -5.32 11.56 8.91
CA LYS A 52 -4.38 12.62 9.34
C LYS A 52 -5.02 14.01 9.37
N LYS A 53 -5.88 14.36 8.42
CA LYS A 53 -6.56 15.67 8.38
C LYS A 53 -7.58 15.85 9.50
N SER A 54 -8.20 14.75 9.95
CA SER A 54 -9.19 14.77 11.03
C SER A 54 -8.59 14.67 12.44
N THR A 55 -7.29 14.43 12.55
CA THR A 55 -6.60 14.22 13.83
C THR A 55 -5.69 15.41 14.12
N ALA A 56 -5.70 15.91 15.36
CA ALA A 56 -4.76 16.95 15.77
C ALA A 56 -3.31 16.44 15.67
N LEU A 57 -2.36 17.36 15.42
CA LEU A 57 -0.93 17.05 15.44
C LEU A 57 -0.51 16.64 16.86
N GLU A 58 -0.54 15.34 17.14
CA GLU A 58 0.00 14.78 18.37
C GLU A 58 1.42 14.25 18.14
N ARG A 59 2.35 14.60 19.03
CA ARG A 59 3.73 14.11 18.97
C ARG A 59 3.78 12.64 19.42
N GLY A 60 4.43 11.81 18.62
CA GLY A 60 4.64 10.38 18.88
C GLY A 60 4.01 9.47 17.82
N LYS A 61 4.83 8.59 17.25
CA LYS A 61 4.42 7.53 16.34
C LYS A 61 4.68 6.18 17.03
N ASN A 62 3.62 5.48 17.36
CA ASN A 62 3.66 4.10 17.82
C ASN A 62 2.36 3.43 17.37
N ASP A 63 2.42 2.16 16.95
CA ASP A 63 1.30 1.35 16.45
C ASP A 63 0.09 1.35 17.40
N LYS A 64 0.32 1.38 18.72
CA LYS A 64 -0.77 1.48 19.70
C LYS A 64 -1.52 2.82 19.63
N ILE A 65 -0.80 3.91 19.39
CA ILE A 65 -1.40 5.24 19.28
C ILE A 65 -2.13 5.36 17.94
N ASP A 66 -1.52 4.88 16.85
CA ASP A 66 -2.13 4.95 15.52
C ASP A 66 -3.40 4.10 15.42
N SER A 67 -3.42 2.88 15.97
CA SER A 67 -4.65 2.06 16.03
C SER A 67 -5.77 2.75 16.81
N LYS A 68 -5.47 3.38 17.95
CA LYS A 68 -6.45 4.19 18.70
C LYS A 68 -6.94 5.40 17.91
N ARG A 69 -6.07 6.08 17.17
CA ARG A 69 -6.44 7.23 16.31
C ARG A 69 -7.38 6.81 15.20
N ILE A 70 -7.07 5.70 14.51
CA ILE A 70 -7.92 5.14 13.46
C ILE A 70 -9.30 4.78 14.02
N ALA A 71 -9.36 4.08 15.17
CA ALA A 71 -10.62 3.74 15.82
C ALA A 71 -11.45 4.98 16.20
N THR A 72 -10.78 6.01 16.73
CA THR A 72 -11.42 7.29 17.10
C THR A 72 -11.96 8.01 15.87
N TYR A 73 -11.18 8.06 14.78
CA TYR A 73 -11.63 8.62 13.51
C TYR A 73 -12.88 7.91 13.00
N CYS A 74 -12.84 6.58 12.92
CA CYS A 74 -13.95 5.79 12.45
C CYS A 74 -15.22 6.02 13.27
N SER A 75 -15.11 5.95 14.60
CA SER A 75 -16.23 6.17 15.51
C SER A 75 -16.87 7.55 15.31
N LYS A 76 -16.08 8.60 15.07
CA LYS A 76 -16.58 9.95 14.81
C LYS A 76 -17.23 10.15 13.44
N ASN A 77 -16.89 9.30 12.46
CA ASN A 77 -17.32 9.45 11.07
C ASN A 77 -18.21 8.27 10.61
N LEU A 78 -18.87 7.59 11.55
CA LEU A 78 -19.73 6.43 11.26
C LEU A 78 -20.84 6.77 10.25
N ASP A 79 -21.32 8.01 10.23
CA ASP A 79 -22.27 8.54 9.25
C ASP A 79 -21.76 8.46 7.79
N ARG A 80 -20.44 8.37 7.60
CA ARG A 80 -19.77 8.34 6.29
C ARG A 80 -19.13 6.99 5.99
N ILE A 81 -19.48 5.96 6.75
CA ILE A 81 -18.88 4.64 6.64
C ILE A 81 -18.94 4.12 5.20
N ARG A 82 -17.82 3.56 4.75
CA ARG A 82 -17.72 2.84 3.49
C ARG A 82 -17.07 1.50 3.75
N LEU A 83 -17.90 0.47 3.83
CA LEU A 83 -17.43 -0.89 4.04
C LEU A 83 -16.58 -1.32 2.84
N TRP A 84 -15.38 -1.77 3.15
CA TRP A 84 -14.48 -2.36 2.17
C TRP A 84 -15.09 -3.66 1.67
N LYS A 85 -15.02 -3.87 0.37
CA LYS A 85 -15.41 -5.13 -0.27
C LYS A 85 -14.23 -5.63 -1.10
N PRO A 86 -14.03 -6.95 -1.16
CA PRO A 86 -13.04 -7.52 -2.06
C PRO A 86 -13.40 -7.10 -3.48
N MET A 87 -12.40 -6.67 -4.22
CA MET A 87 -12.59 -6.36 -5.62
C MET A 87 -12.67 -7.66 -6.43
N ASP A 88 -13.34 -7.62 -7.57
CA ASP A 88 -13.32 -8.73 -8.52
C ASP A 88 -11.87 -9.13 -8.84
N ALA A 89 -11.59 -10.44 -8.85
CA ALA A 89 -10.25 -10.98 -9.00
C ALA A 89 -9.59 -10.56 -10.32
N THR A 90 -10.37 -10.36 -11.38
CA THR A 90 -9.87 -9.90 -12.68
C THR A 90 -9.48 -8.42 -12.59
N VAL A 91 -10.33 -7.60 -12.00
CA VAL A 91 -10.05 -6.17 -11.80
C VAL A 91 -8.82 -5.99 -10.89
N ASP A 92 -8.66 -6.85 -9.89
CA ASP A 92 -7.56 -6.78 -8.93
C ASP A 92 -6.22 -7.09 -9.59
N LYS A 93 -6.19 -8.14 -10.41
CA LYS A 93 -5.05 -8.44 -11.30
C LYS A 93 -4.72 -7.28 -12.21
N ILE A 94 -5.72 -6.66 -12.86
CA ILE A 94 -5.50 -5.51 -13.75
C ILE A 94 -4.87 -4.34 -12.97
N LYS A 95 -5.39 -4.01 -11.78
CA LYS A 95 -4.80 -2.95 -10.95
C LYS A 95 -3.35 -3.26 -10.58
N HIS A 96 -3.06 -4.48 -10.15
CA HIS A 96 -1.69 -4.88 -9.81
C HIS A 96 -0.73 -4.79 -11.01
N LEU A 97 -1.17 -5.24 -12.19
CA LEU A 97 -0.39 -5.14 -13.43
C LEU A 97 -0.20 -3.68 -13.88
N ALA A 98 -1.23 -2.85 -13.77
CA ALA A 98 -1.15 -1.43 -14.07
C ALA A 98 -0.14 -0.72 -13.15
N SER A 99 -0.22 -0.95 -11.84
CA SER A 99 0.76 -0.40 -10.88
C SER A 99 2.17 -0.94 -11.11
N LEU A 100 2.32 -2.20 -11.53
CA LEU A 100 3.63 -2.75 -11.92
C LEU A 100 4.18 -2.03 -13.15
N ARG A 101 3.36 -1.83 -14.19
CA ARG A 101 3.75 -1.10 -15.39
C ARG A 101 4.20 0.33 -15.06
N GLU A 102 3.46 1.05 -14.23
CA GLU A 102 3.82 2.41 -13.80
C GLU A 102 5.18 2.44 -13.11
N ARG A 103 5.43 1.53 -12.16
CA ARG A 103 6.74 1.40 -11.48
C ARG A 103 7.88 1.09 -12.45
N LEU A 104 7.63 0.23 -13.45
CA LEU A 104 8.62 -0.10 -14.47
C LEU A 104 8.95 1.12 -15.34
N VAL A 105 7.94 1.89 -15.76
CA VAL A 105 8.14 3.12 -16.54
C VAL A 105 8.90 4.17 -15.73
N GLU A 106 8.55 4.38 -14.47
CA GLU A 106 9.24 5.34 -13.61
C GLU A 106 10.69 4.91 -13.34
N THR A 107 10.92 3.62 -13.09
CA THR A 107 12.27 3.09 -12.90
C THR A 107 13.10 3.19 -14.16
N GLN A 108 12.52 2.90 -15.33
CA GLN A 108 13.19 3.11 -16.60
C GLN A 108 13.62 4.58 -16.77
N LYS A 109 12.73 5.54 -16.49
CA LYS A 109 13.07 6.97 -16.52
C LYS A 109 14.23 7.29 -15.60
N ARG A 110 14.16 6.88 -14.32
CA ARG A 110 15.23 7.10 -13.33
C ARG A 110 16.58 6.54 -13.76
N LEU A 111 16.59 5.39 -14.43
CA LEU A 111 17.83 4.80 -14.95
C LEU A 111 18.37 5.57 -16.16
N LEU A 112 17.51 6.15 -17.01
CA LEU A 112 17.93 6.86 -18.21
C LEU A 112 18.31 8.32 -17.96
N THR A 113 17.73 8.99 -16.95
CA THR A 113 17.99 10.40 -16.63
C THR A 113 19.49 10.73 -16.53
N PRO A 114 20.33 9.95 -15.82
CA PRO A 114 21.76 10.28 -15.68
C PRO A 114 22.52 10.31 -17.02
N ILE A 115 22.05 9.60 -18.04
CA ILE A 115 22.70 9.60 -19.37
C ILE A 115 22.68 11.01 -19.96
N GLY A 116 21.52 11.68 -19.90
CA GLY A 116 21.38 13.06 -20.37
C GLY A 116 22.19 14.03 -19.51
N GLU A 117 22.14 13.88 -18.19
CA GLU A 117 22.93 14.70 -17.26
C GLU A 117 24.43 14.62 -17.54
N PHE A 118 24.96 13.42 -17.84
CA PHE A 118 26.37 13.24 -18.23
C PHE A 118 26.69 13.82 -19.61
N GLU A 119 25.77 13.76 -20.57
CA GLU A 119 25.92 14.41 -21.88
C GLU A 119 25.96 15.94 -21.76
N ASP A 120 25.09 16.51 -20.93
CA ASP A 120 24.96 17.95 -20.71
C ASP A 120 26.20 18.57 -20.05
N VAL A 121 26.82 17.84 -19.11
CA VAL A 121 28.10 18.26 -18.49
C VAL A 121 29.33 17.93 -19.34
N GLY A 122 29.14 17.40 -20.55
CA GLY A 122 30.21 17.08 -21.50
C GLY A 122 30.96 15.76 -21.26
N ASN A 123 30.56 14.96 -20.26
CA ASN A 123 31.17 13.66 -19.96
C ASN A 123 30.55 12.52 -20.79
N LYS A 124 30.85 12.54 -22.09
CA LYS A 124 30.32 11.56 -23.07
C LYS A 124 30.78 10.13 -22.81
N GLU A 125 31.96 9.95 -22.20
CA GLU A 125 32.49 8.63 -21.86
C GLU A 125 31.60 7.95 -20.81
N MET A 126 31.28 8.66 -19.73
CA MET A 126 30.42 8.15 -18.67
C MET A 126 28.99 7.91 -19.16
N ALA A 127 28.44 8.80 -19.97
CA ALA A 127 27.13 8.61 -20.60
C ALA A 127 27.08 7.32 -21.45
N THR A 128 28.13 7.04 -22.22
CA THR A 128 28.25 5.83 -23.04
C THR A 128 28.36 4.58 -22.18
N LEU A 129 29.16 4.63 -21.10
CA LEU A 129 29.32 3.52 -20.16
C LEU A 129 28.00 3.15 -19.50
N ILE A 130 27.27 4.13 -18.95
CA ILE A 130 25.98 3.92 -18.28
C ILE A 130 24.95 3.36 -19.26
N ARG A 131 24.87 3.92 -20.48
CA ARG A 131 23.97 3.43 -21.54
C ARG A 131 24.23 1.96 -21.87
N LYS A 132 25.51 1.56 -21.99
CA LYS A 132 25.90 0.17 -22.27
C LYS A 132 25.53 -0.76 -21.12
N THR A 133 25.79 -0.34 -19.87
CA THR A 133 25.48 -1.12 -18.66
C THR A 133 23.98 -1.37 -18.53
N ILE A 134 23.15 -0.32 -18.66
CA ILE A 134 21.69 -0.44 -18.57
C ILE A 134 21.15 -1.39 -19.64
N LYS A 135 21.61 -1.26 -20.90
CA LYS A 135 21.18 -2.14 -22.00
C LYS A 135 21.52 -3.61 -21.72
N ASN A 136 22.68 -3.88 -21.13
CA ASN A 136 23.09 -5.24 -20.78
C ASN A 136 22.27 -5.80 -19.62
N GLN A 137 22.01 -5.02 -18.57
CA GLN A 137 21.19 -5.45 -17.44
C GLN A 137 19.73 -5.70 -17.84
N LEU A 138 19.14 -4.84 -18.66
CA LEU A 138 17.78 -5.04 -19.18
C LEU A 138 17.66 -6.33 -20.00
N LYS A 139 18.68 -6.66 -20.81
CA LYS A 139 18.72 -7.94 -21.56
C LYS A 139 18.80 -9.16 -20.65
N GLN A 140 19.46 -9.06 -19.50
CA GLN A 140 19.54 -10.16 -18.53
C GLN A 140 18.21 -10.36 -17.80
N LEU A 141 17.50 -9.26 -17.48
CA LEU A 141 16.20 -9.31 -16.79
C LEU A 141 15.07 -9.88 -17.67
N ILE A 142 15.13 -9.73 -19.00
CA ILE A 142 14.13 -10.28 -19.94
C ILE A 142 14.30 -11.80 -20.16
N LYS A 143 15.43 -12.39 -19.73
CA LYS A 143 15.70 -13.83 -19.88
C LYS A 143 15.19 -14.69 -18.72
N ILE A 144 14.58 -14.09 -17.72
CA ILE A 144 13.88 -14.76 -16.62
C ILE A 144 12.42 -14.95 -17.02
#